data_AF-S7VQ64-F1
#
_entry.id   AF-S7VQ64-F1
#
_cell.length_a   1.000
_cell.length_b   1.000
_cell.length_c   1.000
_cell.angle_alpha   90.00
_cell.angle_beta   90.00
_cell.angle_gamma   90.00
#
_symmetry.space_group_name_H-M   'P 1'
#
loop_
_entity.id
_entity.type
_entity.pdbx_description
1 polymer ?
#
loop_
_entity_poly.entity_id
_entity_poly.type
_entity_poly.pdbx_seq_one_letter_code
_entity_poly.pdbx_strand_id
1 'polypeptide(L)'
;MCGDTAGMIHPLCGNGMGMAIRSAQLASELIIDYLQGKIELRKTLENRYTKSWKKTFGLRLKAGHSIAYLFRQDWLSPKLLTVLRWFPFLMPMIIKMTHGKPMNMK
;
A
#
# COMPACT_ATOMS: atom_id res chain seq x y z
N MET A 1 -10.84 8.96 -3.10
CA MET A 1 -10.64 7.99 -2.00
C MET A 1 -9.23 8.17 -1.46
N CYS A 2 -9.05 8.36 -0.16
CA CYS A 2 -7.76 8.58 0.49
C CYS A 2 -7.74 7.93 1.89
N GLY A 3 -6.60 7.40 2.32
CA GLY A 3 -6.48 6.69 3.60
C GLY A 3 -7.32 5.42 3.65
N ASP A 4 -7.93 5.13 4.79
CA ASP A 4 -8.69 3.89 5.03
C ASP A 4 -9.88 3.71 4.08
N THR A 5 -10.43 4.81 3.57
CA THR A 5 -11.49 4.79 2.53
C THR A 5 -11.02 4.20 1.20
N ALA A 6 -9.70 4.10 0.98
CA ALA A 6 -9.10 3.52 -0.21
C ALA A 6 -8.72 2.03 -0.02
N GLY A 7 -8.95 1.47 1.16
CA GLY A 7 -8.74 0.06 1.49
C GLY A 7 -7.83 -0.14 2.70
N MET A 8 -8.32 -0.91 3.68
CA MET A 8 -7.60 -1.24 4.90
C MET A 8 -6.67 -2.45 4.67
N ILE A 9 -5.44 -2.39 5.19
CA ILE A 9 -4.50 -3.52 5.17
C ILE A 9 -4.52 -4.22 6.54
N HIS A 10 -4.33 -5.53 6.55
CA HIS A 10 -4.23 -6.34 7.76
C HIS A 10 -3.16 -5.80 8.73
N PRO A 11 -3.42 -5.72 10.06
CA PRO A 11 -2.50 -5.14 11.04
C PRO A 11 -1.09 -5.73 11.05
N LEU A 12 -0.96 -7.04 10.76
CA LEU A 12 0.33 -7.74 10.63
C LEU A 12 1.25 -7.17 9.53
N CYS A 13 0.70 -6.45 8.54
CA CYS A 13 1.44 -5.81 7.46
C CYS A 13 1.69 -4.31 7.72
N GLY A 14 1.28 -3.82 8.90
CA GLY A 14 1.55 -2.52 9.50
C GLY A 14 1.97 -1.41 8.56
N ASN A 15 1.02 -0.72 7.91
CA ASN A 15 1.30 0.63 7.40
C ASN A 15 0.06 1.44 6.92
N GLY A 16 -1.13 1.23 7.51
CA GLY A 16 -2.33 1.99 7.10
C GLY A 16 -2.13 3.50 7.22
N MET A 17 -1.55 3.94 8.35
CA MET A 17 -1.23 5.35 8.61
C MET A 17 -0.24 5.94 7.58
N GLY A 18 0.87 5.25 7.29
CA GLY A 18 1.84 5.72 6.29
C GLY A 18 1.25 5.74 4.87
N MET A 19 0.35 4.82 4.55
CA MET A 19 -0.41 4.86 3.30
C MET A 19 -1.37 6.04 3.24
N ALA A 20 -2.04 6.37 4.33
CA ALA A 20 -2.91 7.53 4.40
C ALA A 20 -2.14 8.84 4.16
N ILE A 21 -1.01 9.03 4.85
CA ILE A 21 -0.14 10.20 4.68
C ILE A 21 0.35 10.30 3.22
N ARG A 22 0.86 9.20 2.67
CA ARG A 22 1.35 9.18 1.29
C ARG A 22 0.23 9.40 0.26
N SER A 23 -0.95 8.87 0.53
CA SER A 23 -2.14 9.07 -0.31
C SER A 23 -2.58 10.54 -0.30
N ALA A 24 -2.53 11.20 0.86
CA ALA A 24 -2.83 12.62 1.00
C ALA A 24 -1.82 13.48 0.22
N GLN A 25 -0.53 13.16 0.30
CA GLN A 25 0.50 13.83 -0.50
C GLN A 25 0.25 13.72 -2.01
N LEU A 26 -0.03 12.51 -2.51
CA LEU A 26 -0.33 12.31 -3.94
C LEU A 26 -1.55 13.12 -4.39
N ALA A 27 -2.56 13.23 -3.51
CA ALA A 27 -3.73 14.05 -3.78
C ALA A 27 -3.38 15.55 -3.78
N SER A 28 -2.62 16.02 -2.78
CA SER A 28 -2.27 17.44 -2.66
C SER A 28 -1.46 17.94 -3.84
N GLU A 29 -0.48 17.17 -4.32
CA GLU A 29 0.33 17.52 -5.49
C GLU A 29 -0.56 17.73 -6.74
N LEU A 30 -1.49 16.81 -6.98
CA LEU A 30 -2.41 16.90 -8.13
C LEU A 30 -3.45 18.01 -7.97
N ILE A 31 -3.92 18.27 -6.75
CA ILE A 31 -4.85 19.38 -6.46
C ILE A 31 -4.16 20.71 -6.72
N ILE A 32 -2.90 20.89 -6.30
CA ILE A 32 -2.14 22.11 -6.57
C ILE A 32 -1.99 22.31 -8.08
N ASP A 33 -1.63 21.26 -8.83
CA ASP A 33 -1.50 21.35 -10.29
C ASP A 33 -2.84 21.71 -10.98
N TYR A 34 -3.96 21.22 -10.46
CA TYR A 34 -5.29 21.59 -10.94
C TYR A 34 -5.64 23.05 -10.64
N LEU A 35 -5.39 23.52 -9.42
CA LEU A 35 -5.64 24.91 -9.03
C LEU A 35 -4.74 25.92 -9.77
N GLN A 36 -3.55 25.48 -10.20
CA GLN A 36 -2.62 26.28 -11.02
C GLN A 36 -2.92 26.21 -12.53
N GLY A 37 -3.98 25.51 -12.96
CA GLY A 37 -4.34 25.36 -14.37
C GLY A 37 -3.46 24.42 -15.19
N LYS A 38 -2.48 23.73 -14.58
CA LYS A 38 -1.67 22.70 -15.27
C LYS A 38 -2.48 21.44 -15.57
N ILE A 39 -3.55 21.20 -14.79
CA ILE A 39 -4.58 20.21 -15.08
C ILE A 39 -5.89 20.98 -15.28
N GLU A 40 -6.38 21.03 -16.51
CA GLU A 40 -7.58 21.82 -16.84
C GLU A 40 -8.88 21.13 -16.41
N LEU A 41 -8.90 19.79 -16.46
CA LEU A 41 -10.10 18.99 -16.25
C LEU A 41 -10.01 18.19 -14.96
N ARG A 42 -11.03 18.28 -14.10
CA ARG A 42 -11.16 17.48 -12.88
C ARG A 42 -11.05 15.98 -13.14
N LYS A 43 -11.64 15.49 -14.23
CA LYS A 43 -11.56 14.08 -14.65
C LYS A 43 -10.12 13.62 -14.88
N THR A 44 -9.27 14.51 -15.39
CA THR A 44 -7.83 14.24 -15.60
C THR A 44 -7.09 14.13 -14.27
N LEU A 45 -7.40 14.99 -13.30
CA LEU A 45 -6.88 14.88 -11.92
C LEU A 45 -7.27 13.54 -11.30
N GLU A 46 -8.54 13.17 -11.35
CA GLU A 46 -9.06 11.94 -10.74
C GLU A 46 -8.43 10.68 -11.37
N ASN A 47 -8.28 10.68 -12.69
CA ASN A 47 -7.61 9.60 -13.41
C ASN A 47 -6.13 9.50 -13.06
N ARG A 48 -5.41 10.62 -13.01
CA ARG A 48 -3.99 10.66 -12.62
C ARG A 48 -3.81 10.18 -11.19
N TYR A 49 -4.65 10.65 -10.27
CA TYR A 49 -4.64 10.23 -8.87
C TYR A 49 -4.87 8.73 -8.75
N THR A 50 -5.92 8.20 -9.39
CA THR A 50 -6.25 6.77 -9.35
C THR A 50 -5.11 5.91 -9.90
N LYS A 51 -4.48 6.34 -11.00
CA LYS A 51 -3.34 5.64 -11.61
C LYS A 51 -2.13 5.63 -10.68
N SER A 52 -1.76 6.78 -10.11
CA SER A 52 -0.65 6.93 -9.18
C SER A 52 -0.89 6.15 -7.88
N TRP A 53 -2.11 6.20 -7.36
CA TRP A 53 -2.51 5.45 -6.17
C TRP A 53 -2.41 3.94 -6.40
N LYS A 54 -2.98 3.42 -7.49
CA LYS A 54 -2.88 1.99 -7.86
C LYS A 54 -1.44 1.53 -8.05
N LYS A 55 -0.60 2.35 -8.69
CA LYS A 55 0.83 2.06 -8.88
C LYS A 55 1.59 2.02 -7.55
N THR A 56 1.23 2.89 -6.60
CA THR A 56 1.92 3.02 -5.31
C THR A 56 1.51 1.94 -4.32
N PHE A 57 0.21 1.63 -4.25
CA PHE A 57 -0.36 0.80 -3.19
C PHE A 57 -0.88 -0.56 -3.66
N GLY A 58 -1.14 -0.76 -4.96
CA GLY A 58 -1.79 -1.96 -5.48
C GLY A 58 -1.04 -3.26 -5.18
N LEU A 59 0.30 -3.27 -5.32
CA LEU A 59 1.11 -4.44 -4.98
C LEU A 59 1.08 -4.73 -3.48
N ARG A 60 1.17 -3.68 -2.64
CA ARG A 60 1.17 -3.81 -1.17
C ARG A 60 -0.17 -4.34 -0.66
N LEU A 61 -1.27 -3.84 -1.20
CA LEU A 61 -2.62 -4.30 -0.87
C LEU A 61 -2.83 -5.76 -1.29
N LYS A 62 -2.41 -6.16 -2.49
CA LYS A 62 -2.51 -7.56 -2.93
C LYS A 62 -1.66 -8.49 -2.07
N ALA A 63 -0.42 -8.11 -1.77
CA ALA A 63 0.46 -8.90 -0.91
C ALA A 63 -0.12 -9.02 0.50
N GLY A 64 -0.55 -7.90 1.11
CA GLY A 64 -1.14 -7.89 2.44
C GLY A 64 -2.41 -8.72 2.55
N HIS A 65 -3.33 -8.63 1.56
CA HIS A 65 -4.53 -9.47 1.52
C HIS A 65 -4.20 -10.96 1.35
N SER A 66 -3.22 -11.30 0.50
CA SER A 66 -2.81 -12.69 0.27
C SER A 66 -2.19 -13.28 1.53
N ILE A 67 -1.29 -12.54 2.18
CA ILE A 67 -0.67 -12.94 3.45
C ILE A 67 -1.75 -13.10 4.53
N ALA A 68 -2.63 -12.12 4.69
CA ALA A 68 -3.72 -12.19 5.66
C ALA A 68 -4.65 -13.39 5.41
N TYR A 69 -4.91 -13.73 4.14
CA TYR A 69 -5.68 -14.91 3.79
C TYR A 69 -4.95 -16.20 4.18
N LEU A 70 -3.65 -16.32 3.88
CA LEU A 70 -2.84 -17.48 4.25
C LEU A 70 -2.79 -17.70 5.77
N PHE A 71 -2.66 -16.61 6.54
CA PHE A 71 -2.63 -16.67 8.01
C PHE A 71 -4.00 -16.91 8.65
N ARG A 72 -5.12 -16.65 7.96
CA ARG A 72 -6.46 -16.99 8.44
C ARG A 72 -6.80 -18.47 8.32
N GLN A 73 -6.04 -19.23 7.53
CA GLN A 73 -6.28 -20.66 7.40
C GLN A 73 -5.58 -21.41 8.54
N ASP A 74 -6.34 -21.88 9.52
CA ASP A 74 -5.84 -22.49 10.77
C ASP A 74 -4.87 -23.66 10.55
N TRP A 75 -5.00 -24.39 9.44
CA TRP A 75 -4.13 -25.50 9.09
C TRP A 75 -2.82 -25.09 8.37
N LEU A 76 -2.77 -23.89 7.77
CA LEU A 76 -1.59 -23.38 7.06
C LEU A 76 -0.66 -22.61 7.99
N SER A 77 -1.21 -21.85 8.93
CA SER A 77 -0.45 -21.01 9.87
C SER A 77 0.72 -21.74 10.56
N PRO A 78 0.54 -22.92 11.20
CA PRO A 78 1.66 -23.61 11.85
C PRO A 78 2.72 -24.15 10.87
N LYS A 79 2.30 -24.56 9.66
CA LYS A 79 3.23 -24.98 8.60
C LYS A 79 4.03 -23.80 8.06
N LEU A 80 3.38 -22.66 7.86
CA LEU A 80 4.01 -21.43 7.39
C LEU A 80 5.07 -20.94 8.39
N LEU A 81 4.78 -20.99 9.69
CA LEU A 81 5.74 -20.66 10.75
C LEU A 81 6.94 -21.61 10.75
N THR A 82 6.72 -22.89 10.50
CA THR A 82 7.81 -23.89 10.40
C THR A 82 8.72 -23.60 9.20
N VAL A 83 8.13 -23.28 8.04
CA VAL A 83 8.87 -22.88 6.83
C VAL A 83 9.67 -21.60 7.07
N LEU A 84 9.06 -20.60 7.71
CA LEU A 84 9.73 -19.34 8.05
C LEU A 84 10.89 -19.53 9.03
N ARG A 85 10.78 -20.50 9.93
CA ARG A 85 11.86 -20.89 10.84
C ARG A 85 13.03 -21.54 10.09
N TRP A 86 12.76 -22.35 9.06
CA TRP A 86 13.79 -22.97 8.23
C TRP A 86 14.42 -21.98 7.23
N PHE A 87 13.64 -20.99 6.78
CA PHE A 87 14.06 -20.00 5.80
C PHE A 87 13.91 -18.57 6.36
N PRO A 88 14.76 -18.16 7.32
CA PRO A 88 14.62 -16.87 8.01
C PRO A 88 14.78 -15.67 7.08
N PHE A 89 15.40 -15.82 5.92
CA PHE A 89 15.55 -14.76 4.90
C PHE A 89 14.21 -14.34 4.25
N LEU A 90 13.18 -15.19 4.31
CA LEU A 90 11.86 -14.86 3.77
C LEU A 90 11.18 -13.75 4.58
N MET A 91 11.47 -13.67 5.88
CA MET A 91 10.84 -12.70 6.77
C MET A 91 11.18 -11.23 6.45
N PRO A 92 12.46 -10.84 6.30
CA PRO A 92 12.79 -9.48 5.85
C PRO A 92 12.26 -9.19 4.43
N MET A 93 12.14 -10.20 3.56
CA MET A 93 11.54 -10.03 2.23
C MET A 93 10.03 -9.70 2.32
N ILE A 94 9.29 -10.43 3.16
CA ILE A 94 7.86 -10.19 3.42
C ILE A 94 7.66 -8.80 4.04
N ILE A 95 8.49 -8.41 5.01
CA ILE A 95 8.44 -7.09 5.63
C ILE A 95 8.68 -6.00 4.58
N LYS A 96 9.71 -6.15 3.73
CA LYS A 96 10.02 -5.19 2.66
C LYS A 96 8.89 -5.05 1.64
N MET A 97 8.22 -6.15 1.30
CA MET A 97 7.08 -6.14 0.38
C MET A 97 5.83 -5.44 0.97
N THR A 98 5.64 -5.51 2.29
CA THR A 98 4.44 -4.97 2.97
C THR A 98 4.63 -3.52 3.43
N HIS A 99 5.82 -3.16 3.91
CA HIS A 99 6.12 -1.82 4.45
C HIS A 99 6.36 -0.74 3.39
N GLY A 100 6.62 -1.12 2.13
CA GLY A 100 6.83 -0.16 1.05
C GLY A 100 8.19 0.56 1.12
N LYS A 101 8.44 1.45 0.16
CA LYS A 101 9.69 2.22 0.09
C LYS A 101 9.61 3.45 0.99
N PRO A 102 10.75 3.87 1.61
CA PRO A 102 10.79 5.13 2.35
C PRO A 102 10.42 6.30 1.44
N MET A 103 9.76 7.29 2.04
CA MET A 103 9.30 8.48 1.34
C MET A 103 10.49 9.43 1.17
N ASN A 104 10.97 9.59 -0.06
CA ASN A 104 11.91 10.67 -0.36
C ASN A 104 11.09 11.95 -0.53
N MET A 105 11.21 12.86 0.43
CA MET A 105 10.72 14.23 0.30
C MET A 105 11.69 14.97 -0.62
N LYS A 106 11.15 15.58 -1.69
CA LYS A 106 11.87 16.54 -2.53
C LYS A 106 11.44 17.94 -2.11
#